data_AF-A0A2T4JC49-F1
#
_entry.id   AF-A0A2T4JC49-F1
#
_cell.length_a   1.000
_cell.length_b   1.000
_cell.length_c   1.000
_cell.angle_alpha   90.00
_cell.angle_beta   90.00
_cell.angle_gamma   90.00
#
_symmetry.space_group_name_H-M   'P 1'
#
loop_
_entity.id
_entity.type
_entity.pdbx_description
1 polymer ?
#
loop_
_entity_poly.entity_id
_entity_poly.type
_entity_poly.pdbx_seq_one_letter_code
_entity_poly.pdbx_strand_id
1 'polypeptide(L)'
;MRIATYNVEWFSNLFDRHGQFMADDAPSGRFNVTCGEQVAALGRVFCALDADAVLVVEAPEMNKRRNTVTMLERFAARFGLRTHRAMMGFVNHTQQEIALLYDPQVVSAEHDPMGSDFGPDRFDGSFLIDLNTDGNPDTVTFTKPPLEAALTLKSGPQLRLIGVHIKSKAPRGGISPEAEIRLAIENRRKQLAQCIWLRGRVAAHLMAGDSLVVLGDFNDGPGLDEYEKLFGRSGIEIVLGEEALPALRLADPHAAPACGHPTLATPASARFYLDEEGQFFSAMLDFVMLSPDLCARGPKWRIWHPFDDPACYADADLREALLTASDHFPVSVDISF
;
A
#
# COMPACT_ATOMS: atom_id res chain seq x y z
N MET A 1 0.38 -18.84 6.27
CA MET A 1 0.00 -18.03 5.12
C MET A 1 0.79 -16.73 5.15
N ARG A 2 1.45 -16.36 4.06
CA ARG A 2 2.17 -15.10 3.89
C ARG A 2 1.33 -14.13 3.07
N ILE A 3 1.03 -12.96 3.63
CA ILE A 3 0.37 -11.86 2.94
C ILE A 3 1.36 -10.70 2.87
N ALA A 4 1.49 -10.06 1.72
CA ALA A 4 2.40 -8.94 1.52
C ALA A 4 1.72 -7.77 0.82
N THR A 5 2.30 -6.59 1.02
CA THR A 5 2.07 -5.41 0.18
C THR A 5 3.38 -4.98 -0.46
N TYR A 6 3.32 -4.52 -1.69
CA TYR A 6 4.47 -3.97 -2.38
C TYR A 6 4.06 -2.87 -3.37
N ASN A 7 4.51 -1.63 -3.10
CA ASN A 7 4.52 -0.58 -4.11
C ASN A 7 5.66 -0.83 -5.09
N VAL A 8 5.32 -1.06 -6.34
CA VAL A 8 6.26 -1.50 -7.38
C VAL A 8 6.75 -0.36 -8.28
N GLU A 9 6.39 0.88 -7.95
CA GLU A 9 6.78 2.12 -8.62
C GLU A 9 6.55 2.10 -10.14
N TRP A 10 5.42 2.67 -10.56
CA TRP A 10 5.09 2.88 -11.97
C TRP A 10 5.12 1.61 -12.84
N PHE A 11 4.49 0.53 -12.37
CA PHE A 11 4.51 -0.74 -13.13
C PHE A 11 3.94 -0.60 -14.54
N SER A 12 3.03 0.37 -14.74
CA SER A 12 2.49 0.77 -16.03
C SER A 12 3.58 0.99 -17.10
N ASN A 13 4.71 1.60 -16.74
CA ASN A 13 5.77 1.95 -17.67
C ASN A 13 6.53 0.74 -18.20
N LEU A 14 6.37 -0.43 -17.58
CA LEU A 14 7.08 -1.65 -17.96
C LEU A 14 6.34 -2.46 -19.03
N PHE A 15 5.20 -1.97 -19.51
CA PHE A 15 4.45 -2.62 -20.58
C PHE A 15 4.18 -1.67 -21.74
N ASP A 16 4.11 -2.26 -22.93
CA ASP A 16 3.70 -1.57 -24.14
C ASP A 16 2.19 -1.31 -24.18
N ARG A 17 1.73 -0.64 -25.24
CA ARG A 17 0.31 -0.35 -25.48
C ARG A 17 -0.60 -1.58 -25.60
N HIS A 18 -0.03 -2.78 -25.74
CA HIS A 18 -0.71 -4.07 -25.83
C HIS A 18 -0.59 -4.89 -24.53
N GLY A 19 -0.01 -4.31 -23.48
CA GLY A 19 0.21 -4.96 -22.19
C GLY A 19 1.25 -6.08 -22.26
N GLN A 20 2.23 -5.99 -23.16
CA GLN A 20 3.40 -6.87 -23.23
C GLN A 20 4.58 -6.21 -22.52
N PHE A 21 5.42 -7.00 -21.84
CA PHE A 21 6.61 -6.46 -21.20
C PHE A 21 7.56 -5.81 -22.20
N MET A 22 8.01 -4.62 -21.85
CA MET A 22 9.16 -4.00 -22.49
C MET A 22 10.40 -4.51 -21.76
N ALA A 23 11.06 -5.51 -22.35
CA ALA A 23 12.30 -6.09 -21.83
C ALA A 23 13.51 -5.54 -22.61
N ASP A 24 13.52 -4.23 -22.84
CA ASP A 24 14.54 -3.52 -23.58
C ASP A 24 15.30 -2.53 -22.66
N ASP A 25 16.32 -1.89 -23.24
CA ASP A 25 17.16 -0.90 -22.56
C ASP A 25 16.51 0.49 -22.52
N ALA A 26 15.20 0.59 -22.75
CA ALA A 26 14.49 1.85 -22.68
C ALA A 26 14.38 2.31 -21.21
N PRO A 27 14.37 3.63 -20.93
CA PRO A 27 14.18 4.13 -19.58
C PRO A 27 12.85 3.69 -18.97
N SER A 28 12.88 3.14 -17.75
CA SER A 28 11.68 2.68 -17.03
C SER A 28 10.86 3.80 -16.38
N GLY A 29 11.46 4.98 -16.23
CA GLY A 29 10.96 6.08 -15.39
C GLY A 29 11.69 6.19 -14.06
N ARG A 30 12.35 5.11 -13.60
CA ARG A 30 13.32 5.17 -12.51
C ARG A 30 14.63 5.77 -12.97
N PHE A 31 15.31 6.48 -12.08
CA PHE A 31 16.61 7.07 -12.38
C PHE A 31 17.65 5.97 -12.68
N ASN A 32 18.24 6.03 -13.88
CA ASN A 32 19.31 5.13 -14.32
C ASN A 32 18.96 3.63 -14.26
N VAL A 33 17.69 3.27 -14.48
CA VAL A 33 17.24 1.88 -14.57
C VAL A 33 16.39 1.68 -15.83
N THR A 34 16.70 0.65 -16.60
CA THR A 34 15.97 0.28 -17.82
C THR A 34 14.71 -0.54 -17.51
N CYS A 35 13.78 -0.60 -18.46
CA CYS A 35 12.58 -1.44 -18.34
C CYS A 35 12.96 -2.92 -18.11
N GLY A 36 13.93 -3.44 -18.87
CA GLY A 36 14.42 -4.81 -18.70
C GLY A 36 14.99 -5.10 -17.32
N GLU A 37 15.80 -4.19 -16.78
CA GLU A 37 16.37 -4.31 -15.43
C GLU A 37 15.29 -4.28 -14.34
N GLN A 38 14.36 -3.31 -14.39
CA GLN A 38 13.30 -3.21 -13.38
C GLN A 38 12.39 -4.44 -13.40
N VAL A 39 11.98 -4.93 -14.59
CA VAL A 39 11.16 -6.15 -14.71
C VAL A 39 11.87 -7.38 -14.14
N ALA A 40 13.16 -7.56 -14.45
CA ALA A 40 13.94 -8.68 -13.93
C ALA A 40 14.12 -8.60 -12.40
N ALA A 41 14.38 -7.40 -11.88
CA ALA A 41 14.51 -7.14 -10.46
C ALA A 41 13.20 -7.42 -9.71
N LEU A 42 12.07 -6.89 -10.20
CA LEU A 42 10.74 -7.19 -9.66
C LEU A 42 10.49 -8.71 -9.67
N GLY A 43 10.77 -9.40 -10.77
CA GLY A 43 10.63 -10.85 -10.86
C GLY A 43 11.40 -11.58 -9.75
N ARG A 44 12.66 -11.21 -9.51
CA ARG A 44 13.48 -11.79 -8.43
C ARG A 44 12.90 -11.50 -7.05
N VAL A 45 12.46 -10.27 -6.79
CA VAL A 45 11.85 -9.88 -5.51
C VAL A 45 10.58 -10.68 -5.23
N PHE A 46 9.68 -10.79 -6.21
CA PHE A 46 8.44 -11.58 -6.07
C PHE A 46 8.71 -13.07 -5.87
N CYS A 47 9.70 -13.65 -6.56
CA CYS A 47 10.14 -15.02 -6.33
C CYS A 47 10.68 -15.23 -4.90
N ALA A 48 11.50 -14.31 -4.40
CA ALA A 48 12.07 -14.40 -3.06
C ALA A 48 11.00 -14.20 -1.96
N LEU A 49 10.03 -13.31 -2.21
CA LEU A 49 8.91 -13.05 -1.33
C LEU A 49 8.07 -14.31 -1.07
N ASP A 50 7.84 -15.11 -2.11
CA ASP A 50 7.11 -16.39 -2.09
C ASP A 50 5.80 -16.33 -1.28
N ALA A 51 5.08 -15.20 -1.39
CA ALA A 51 3.85 -14.96 -0.65
C ALA A 51 2.65 -15.73 -1.24
N ASP A 52 1.65 -15.99 -0.40
CA ASP A 52 0.37 -16.58 -0.84
C ASP A 52 -0.56 -15.53 -1.45
N ALA A 53 -0.42 -14.28 -1.02
CA ALA A 53 -1.10 -13.12 -1.59
C ALA A 53 -0.21 -11.86 -1.50
N VAL A 54 -0.19 -11.06 -2.57
CA VAL A 54 0.55 -9.80 -2.67
C VAL A 54 -0.39 -8.71 -3.16
N LEU A 55 -0.64 -7.71 -2.32
CA LEU A 55 -1.22 -6.46 -2.76
C LEU A 55 -0.16 -5.69 -3.53
N VAL A 56 -0.42 -5.47 -4.82
CA VAL A 56 0.44 -4.68 -5.71
C VAL A 56 -0.11 -3.26 -5.72
N VAL A 57 0.67 -2.34 -5.17
CA VAL A 57 0.40 -0.90 -5.19
C VAL A 57 1.14 -0.29 -6.38
N GLU A 58 0.49 0.64 -7.08
CA GLU A 58 0.95 1.12 -8.40
C GLU A 58 1.00 0.02 -9.47
N ALA A 59 0.04 -0.90 -9.40
CA ALA A 59 -0.21 -1.89 -10.43
C ALA A 59 -0.48 -1.21 -11.80
N PRO A 60 -0.23 -1.91 -12.92
CA PRO A 60 -0.39 -1.32 -14.24
C PRO A 60 -1.87 -1.01 -14.52
N GLU A 61 -2.13 -0.04 -15.39
CA GLU A 61 -3.45 0.57 -15.55
C GLU A 61 -4.48 -0.30 -16.27
N MET A 62 -5.75 -0.11 -15.91
CA MET A 62 -6.90 -0.68 -16.62
C MET A 62 -7.51 0.34 -17.56
N ASN A 63 -7.60 0.01 -18.85
CA ASN A 63 -8.34 0.81 -19.83
C ASN A 63 -8.80 -0.04 -21.02
N LYS A 64 -9.30 0.61 -22.09
CA LYS A 64 -9.80 -0.09 -23.30
C LYS A 64 -8.74 -0.92 -24.03
N ARG A 65 -7.44 -0.63 -23.85
CA ARG A 65 -6.31 -1.29 -24.54
C ARG A 65 -5.49 -2.18 -23.60
N ARG A 66 -5.38 -1.79 -22.32
CA ARG A 66 -4.56 -2.46 -21.32
C ARG A 66 -5.45 -3.05 -20.22
N ASN A 67 -5.13 -4.27 -19.80
CA ASN A 67 -5.88 -4.98 -18.78
C ASN A 67 -4.95 -5.38 -17.63
N THR A 68 -5.10 -4.74 -16.47
CA THR A 68 -4.29 -4.94 -15.26
C THR A 68 -4.16 -6.41 -14.88
N VAL A 69 -5.29 -7.13 -14.80
CA VAL A 69 -5.33 -8.55 -14.44
C VAL A 69 -4.48 -9.37 -15.41
N THR A 70 -4.68 -9.19 -16.71
CA THR A 70 -3.92 -9.91 -17.75
C THR A 70 -2.42 -9.61 -17.67
N MET A 71 -2.05 -8.34 -17.45
CA MET A 71 -0.65 -7.93 -17.35
C MET A 71 0.04 -8.55 -16.11
N LEU A 72 -0.65 -8.55 -14.96
CA LEU A 72 -0.14 -9.16 -13.73
C LEU A 72 -0.08 -10.70 -13.81
N GLU A 73 -1.05 -11.36 -14.44
CA GLU A 73 -0.97 -12.81 -14.66
C GLU A 73 0.15 -13.19 -15.64
N ARG A 74 0.42 -12.35 -16.66
CA ARG A 74 1.60 -12.51 -17.52
C ARG A 74 2.90 -12.32 -16.75
N PHE A 75 2.97 -11.35 -15.84
CA PHE A 75 4.10 -11.19 -14.92
C PHE A 75 4.35 -12.48 -14.15
N ALA A 76 3.31 -12.99 -13.49
CA ALA A 76 3.39 -14.19 -12.69
C ALA A 76 3.82 -15.40 -13.51
N ALA A 77 3.25 -15.59 -14.71
CA ALA A 77 3.63 -16.66 -15.62
C ALA A 77 5.10 -16.56 -16.10
N ARG A 78 5.57 -15.33 -16.40
CA ARG A 78 6.93 -15.08 -16.90
C ARG A 78 8.01 -15.44 -15.88
N PHE A 79 7.71 -15.31 -14.60
CA PHE A 79 8.63 -15.60 -13.50
C PHE A 79 8.30 -16.88 -12.72
N GLY A 80 7.23 -17.59 -13.10
CA GLY A 80 6.84 -18.84 -12.45
C GLY A 80 6.35 -18.65 -11.01
N LEU A 81 5.69 -17.53 -10.72
CA LEU A 81 5.19 -17.23 -9.37
C LEU A 81 4.03 -18.17 -8.99
N ARG A 82 3.95 -18.55 -7.71
CA ARG A 82 2.77 -19.25 -7.19
C ARG A 82 1.51 -18.40 -7.23
N THR A 83 1.65 -17.08 -7.06
CA THR A 83 0.58 -16.09 -7.16
C THR A 83 0.20 -15.81 -8.62
N HIS A 84 -0.34 -16.83 -9.29
CA HIS A 84 -0.58 -16.80 -10.74
C HIS A 84 -1.99 -16.33 -11.14
N ARG A 85 -2.80 -15.86 -10.17
CA ARG A 85 -4.09 -15.21 -10.42
C ARG A 85 -4.07 -13.79 -9.89
N ALA A 86 -4.75 -12.90 -10.61
CA ALA A 86 -4.92 -11.52 -10.21
C ALA A 86 -6.40 -11.17 -10.06
N MET A 87 -6.70 -10.29 -9.11
CA MET A 87 -7.94 -9.55 -9.07
C MET A 87 -7.64 -8.06 -8.91
N MET A 88 -8.61 -7.22 -9.23
CA MET A 88 -8.49 -5.78 -9.10
C MET A 88 -9.72 -5.26 -8.35
N GLY A 89 -9.54 -4.16 -7.63
CA GLY A 89 -10.66 -3.42 -7.05
C GLY A 89 -11.29 -2.51 -8.10
N PHE A 90 -11.51 -1.26 -7.69
CA PHE A 90 -12.03 -0.21 -8.56
C PHE A 90 -11.02 0.18 -9.64
N VAL A 91 -11.51 0.32 -10.87
CA VAL A 91 -10.76 1.00 -11.93
C VAL A 91 -10.62 2.46 -11.55
N ASN A 92 -9.40 2.96 -11.50
CA ASN A 92 -9.18 4.38 -11.32
C ASN A 92 -8.78 5.06 -12.64
N HIS A 93 -8.66 6.39 -12.62
CA HIS A 93 -8.31 7.19 -13.81
C HIS A 93 -6.81 7.51 -13.89
N THR A 94 -6.01 6.85 -13.05
CA THR A 94 -4.56 7.02 -13.00
C THR A 94 -3.87 5.86 -13.72
N GLN A 95 -2.53 5.89 -13.75
CA GLN A 95 -1.73 4.76 -14.23
C GLN A 95 -1.23 3.85 -13.09
N GLN A 96 -1.86 3.95 -11.93
CA GLN A 96 -1.42 3.37 -10.67
C GLN A 96 -2.61 2.68 -9.99
N GLU A 97 -2.93 1.48 -10.45
CA GLU A 97 -4.02 0.68 -9.89
C GLU A 97 -3.62 0.05 -8.56
N ILE A 98 -4.61 -0.46 -7.84
CA ILE A 98 -4.41 -1.35 -6.69
C ILE A 98 -4.96 -2.71 -7.10
N ALA A 99 -4.13 -3.74 -7.03
CA ALA A 99 -4.50 -5.08 -7.44
C ALA A 99 -3.96 -6.13 -6.46
N LEU A 100 -4.57 -7.31 -6.45
CA LEU A 100 -4.13 -8.42 -5.62
C LEU A 100 -3.68 -9.58 -6.51
N LEU A 101 -2.42 -9.98 -6.39
CA LEU A 101 -1.90 -11.25 -6.89
C LEU A 101 -2.06 -12.30 -5.80
N TYR A 102 -2.55 -13.49 -6.14
CA TYR A 102 -2.79 -14.54 -5.14
C TYR A 102 -2.57 -15.95 -5.71
N ASP A 103 -2.23 -16.89 -4.82
CA ASP A 103 -2.12 -18.31 -5.13
C ASP A 103 -3.52 -18.95 -5.03
N PRO A 104 -4.16 -19.34 -6.15
CA PRO A 104 -5.48 -19.94 -6.14
C PRO A 104 -5.52 -21.33 -5.47
N GLN A 105 -4.37 -21.96 -5.23
CA GLN A 105 -4.27 -23.20 -4.46
C GLN A 105 -4.40 -22.95 -2.95
N VAL A 106 -4.14 -21.73 -2.48
CA VAL A 106 -4.20 -21.36 -1.05
C VAL A 106 -5.45 -20.55 -0.74
N VAL A 107 -5.89 -19.67 -1.65
CA VAL A 107 -6.99 -18.74 -1.41
C VAL A 107 -7.79 -18.48 -2.68
N SER A 108 -9.10 -18.27 -2.57
CA SER A 108 -9.89 -17.59 -3.60
C SER A 108 -10.16 -16.16 -3.17
N ALA A 109 -10.00 -15.21 -4.10
CA ALA A 109 -10.18 -13.79 -3.85
C ALA A 109 -11.29 -13.22 -4.74
N GLU A 110 -12.15 -12.40 -4.15
CA GLU A 110 -13.21 -11.67 -4.84
C GLU A 110 -13.21 -10.20 -4.40
N HIS A 111 -13.40 -9.29 -5.34
CA HIS A 111 -13.65 -7.88 -5.01
C HIS A 111 -15.03 -7.77 -4.39
N ASP A 112 -15.08 -7.36 -3.12
CA ASP A 112 -16.31 -7.29 -2.35
C ASP A 112 -16.43 -5.92 -1.66
N PRO A 113 -16.74 -4.87 -2.44
CA PRO A 113 -16.88 -3.51 -1.94
C PRO A 113 -18.11 -3.39 -1.06
N MET A 114 -17.95 -2.70 0.07
CA MET A 114 -19.00 -2.59 1.05
C MET A 114 -19.74 -1.25 0.89
N GLY A 115 -21.04 -1.22 1.22
CA GLY A 115 -21.92 -0.07 0.99
C GLY A 115 -22.84 -0.29 -0.22
N SER A 116 -23.76 0.64 -0.48
CA SER A 116 -24.68 0.51 -1.61
C SER A 116 -24.04 0.99 -2.91
N ASP A 117 -24.46 0.40 -4.04
CA ASP A 117 -23.96 0.73 -5.39
C ASP A 117 -24.05 2.22 -5.77
N PHE A 118 -24.87 2.99 -5.05
CA PHE A 118 -25.09 4.41 -5.27
C PHE A 118 -24.96 5.24 -3.98
N GLY A 119 -24.37 4.66 -2.92
CA GLY A 119 -24.24 5.29 -1.60
C GLY A 119 -22.88 5.95 -1.39
N PRO A 120 -22.81 6.99 -0.53
CA PRO A 120 -21.56 7.69 -0.20
C PRO A 120 -20.53 6.81 0.55
N ASP A 121 -20.91 5.59 0.93
CA ASP A 121 -20.11 4.73 1.79
C ASP A 121 -19.06 3.91 1.02
N ARG A 122 -19.30 3.62 -0.27
CA ARG A 122 -18.33 2.89 -1.12
C ARG A 122 -17.13 3.77 -1.45
N PHE A 123 -15.94 3.18 -1.48
CA PHE A 123 -14.70 3.93 -1.68
C PHE A 123 -14.54 4.60 -3.05
N ASP A 124 -15.29 4.18 -4.07
CA ASP A 124 -15.37 4.85 -5.38
C ASP A 124 -16.42 5.98 -5.43
N GLY A 125 -17.08 6.25 -4.30
CA GLY A 125 -18.01 7.35 -4.11
C GLY A 125 -17.38 8.60 -3.51
N SER A 126 -18.14 9.27 -2.64
CA SER A 126 -17.74 10.51 -1.97
C SER A 126 -18.12 10.51 -0.51
N PHE A 127 -17.25 11.04 0.34
CA PHE A 127 -17.42 11.14 1.78
C PHE A 127 -17.53 12.59 2.21
N LEU A 128 -18.54 12.91 3.03
CA LEU A 128 -18.75 14.24 3.57
C LEU A 128 -18.19 14.33 4.99
N ILE A 129 -17.29 15.28 5.24
CA ILE A 129 -16.69 15.48 6.56
C ILE A 129 -16.36 16.94 6.82
N ASP A 130 -16.74 17.43 8.00
CA ASP A 130 -16.37 18.76 8.49
C ASP A 130 -15.17 18.63 9.44
N LEU A 131 -13.95 18.81 8.91
CA LEU A 131 -12.70 18.67 9.67
C LEU A 131 -12.39 19.90 10.54
N ASN A 132 -12.87 21.08 10.17
CA ASN A 132 -12.58 22.34 10.86
C ASN A 132 -13.75 22.82 11.74
N THR A 133 -14.84 22.05 11.82
CA THR A 133 -16.03 22.34 12.64
C THR A 133 -16.64 23.71 12.33
N ASP A 134 -16.61 24.12 11.06
CA ASP A 134 -17.16 25.39 10.61
C ASP A 134 -18.63 25.29 10.14
N GLY A 135 -19.19 24.08 10.14
CA GLY A 135 -20.55 23.78 9.71
C GLY A 135 -20.69 23.52 8.21
N ASN A 136 -19.60 23.55 7.42
CA ASN A 136 -19.59 23.28 5.99
C ASN A 136 -18.74 22.02 5.70
N PRO A 137 -19.37 20.85 5.54
CA PRO A 137 -18.61 19.62 5.30
C PRO A 137 -17.91 19.65 3.93
N ASP A 138 -16.64 19.26 3.93
CA ASP A 138 -15.84 19.00 2.74
C ASP A 138 -16.31 17.68 2.07
N THR A 139 -16.37 17.68 0.74
CA THR A 139 -16.57 16.46 -0.04
C THR A 139 -15.22 15.87 -0.44
N VAL A 140 -14.95 14.65 0.01
CA VAL A 140 -13.68 13.95 -0.20
C VAL A 140 -13.92 12.71 -1.06
N THR A 141 -13.02 12.48 -2.02
CA THR A 141 -13.03 11.31 -2.91
C THR A 141 -11.66 10.66 -2.89
N PHE A 142 -11.62 9.36 -3.21
CA PHE A 142 -10.36 8.69 -3.48
C PHE A 142 -10.01 8.77 -4.96
N THR A 143 -8.82 9.29 -5.27
CA THR A 143 -8.28 9.18 -6.63
C THR A 143 -7.90 7.73 -6.96
N LYS A 144 -7.48 6.97 -5.95
CA LYS A 144 -7.18 5.54 -6.00
C LYS A 144 -8.01 4.85 -4.92
N PRO A 145 -9.27 4.47 -5.22
CA PRO A 145 -10.16 3.89 -4.22
C PRO A 145 -9.56 2.64 -3.58
N PRO A 146 -9.60 2.48 -2.23
CA PRO A 146 -9.19 1.25 -1.60
C PRO A 146 -9.87 0.01 -2.18
N LEU A 147 -9.08 -1.05 -2.36
CA LEU A 147 -9.53 -2.36 -2.81
C LEU A 147 -10.10 -3.12 -1.61
N GLU A 148 -11.38 -3.45 -1.63
CA GLU A 148 -12.00 -4.33 -0.63
C GLU A 148 -12.14 -5.74 -1.21
N ALA A 149 -11.65 -6.76 -0.50
CA ALA A 149 -11.71 -8.14 -0.96
C ALA A 149 -12.14 -9.11 0.15
N ALA A 150 -12.90 -10.11 -0.27
CA ALA A 150 -13.15 -11.31 0.50
C ALA A 150 -12.14 -12.39 0.07
N LEU A 151 -11.39 -12.91 1.03
CA LEU A 151 -10.41 -13.97 0.82
C LEU A 151 -10.89 -15.24 1.51
N THR A 152 -11.26 -16.26 0.74
CA THR A 152 -11.63 -17.58 1.28
C THR A 152 -10.45 -18.52 1.18
N LEU A 153 -9.85 -18.86 2.33
CA LEU A 153 -8.75 -19.80 2.39
C LEU A 153 -9.26 -21.20 2.09
N LYS A 154 -8.46 -22.01 1.39
CA LYS A 154 -8.79 -23.43 1.14
C LYS A 154 -8.83 -24.26 2.43
N SER A 155 -8.21 -23.78 3.51
CA SER A 155 -8.29 -24.38 4.84
C SER A 155 -9.62 -24.10 5.56
N GLY A 156 -10.47 -23.19 5.06
CA GLY A 156 -11.80 -22.91 5.59
C GLY A 156 -12.06 -21.46 6.04
N PRO A 157 -11.15 -20.78 6.76
CA PRO A 157 -11.38 -19.41 7.22
C PRO A 157 -11.59 -18.42 6.08
N GLN A 158 -12.37 -17.37 6.34
CA GLN A 158 -12.49 -16.21 5.46
C GLN A 158 -11.80 -15.01 6.11
N LEU A 159 -11.11 -14.22 5.30
CA LEU A 159 -10.50 -12.95 5.70
C LEU A 159 -11.11 -11.81 4.89
N ARG A 160 -11.23 -10.65 5.53
CA ARG A 160 -11.43 -9.37 4.87
C ARG A 160 -10.07 -8.75 4.59
N LEU A 161 -9.89 -8.22 3.39
CA LEU A 161 -8.70 -7.48 3.00
C LEU A 161 -9.09 -6.10 2.49
N ILE A 162 -8.42 -5.06 2.98
CA ILE A 162 -8.52 -3.69 2.44
C ILE A 162 -7.13 -3.25 1.98
N GLY A 163 -6.98 -3.09 0.67
CA GLY A 163 -5.75 -2.60 0.02
C GLY A 163 -5.78 -1.09 -0.21
N VAL A 164 -4.74 -0.37 0.20
CA VAL A 164 -4.74 1.10 0.16
C VAL A 164 -3.57 1.68 -0.64
N HIS A 165 -3.82 2.85 -1.25
CA HIS A 165 -2.82 3.79 -1.73
C HIS A 165 -3.31 5.19 -1.37
N ILE A 166 -3.01 5.63 -0.15
CA ILE A 166 -3.49 6.91 0.37
C ILE A 166 -2.75 8.07 -0.30
N LYS A 167 -3.41 9.23 -0.43
CA LYS A 167 -2.85 10.39 -1.13
C LYS A 167 -1.56 10.91 -0.48
N SER A 168 -0.53 11.16 -1.29
CA SER A 168 0.72 11.80 -0.82
C SER A 168 0.53 13.23 -0.29
N LYS A 169 1.27 13.58 0.78
CA LYS A 169 1.32 14.92 1.39
C LYS A 169 2.06 15.96 0.53
N ALA A 170 3.01 15.51 -0.30
CA ALA A 170 3.87 16.40 -1.08
C ALA A 170 3.06 17.27 -2.08
N PRO A 171 3.23 18.60 -2.07
CA PRO A 171 2.63 19.46 -3.08
C PRO A 171 3.25 19.15 -4.44
N ARG A 172 2.42 18.99 -5.47
CA ARG A 172 2.89 18.93 -6.87
C ARG A 172 2.23 20.07 -7.63
N GLY A 173 3.04 20.93 -8.28
CA GLY A 173 2.54 21.95 -9.20
C GLY A 173 2.17 23.30 -8.59
N GLY A 174 2.72 23.68 -7.44
CA GLY A 174 2.62 25.05 -6.94
C GLY A 174 3.47 26.00 -7.78
N ILE A 175 2.89 27.13 -8.19
CA ILE A 175 3.58 28.15 -9.01
C ILE A 175 4.23 29.26 -8.16
N SER A 176 4.05 29.21 -6.84
CA SER A 176 4.70 30.10 -5.85
C SER A 176 4.80 29.40 -4.49
N PRO A 177 5.71 29.84 -3.59
CA PRO A 177 5.85 29.28 -2.24
C PRO A 177 4.55 29.32 -1.42
N GLU A 178 3.76 30.39 -1.51
CA GLU A 178 2.47 30.50 -0.80
C GLU A 178 1.41 29.55 -1.36
N ALA A 179 1.43 29.32 -2.68
CA ALA A 179 0.55 28.36 -3.33
C ALA A 179 0.93 26.92 -2.95
N GLU A 180 2.22 26.63 -2.82
CA GLU A 180 2.72 25.33 -2.34
C GLU A 180 2.28 25.03 -0.91
N ILE A 181 2.42 26.01 0.00
CA ILE A 181 1.96 25.85 1.39
C ILE A 181 0.46 25.57 1.44
N ARG A 182 -0.36 26.32 0.69
CA ARG A 182 -1.80 26.11 0.64
C ARG A 182 -2.16 24.73 0.12
N LEU A 183 -1.55 24.33 -1.00
CA LEU A 183 -1.76 23.01 -1.60
C LEU A 183 -1.34 21.89 -0.65
N ALA A 184 -0.24 22.08 0.08
CA ALA A 184 0.24 21.13 1.07
C ALA A 184 -0.73 20.96 2.26
N ILE A 185 -1.41 22.03 2.67
CA ILE A 185 -2.47 21.99 3.70
C ILE A 185 -3.71 21.26 3.16
N GLU A 186 -4.15 21.59 1.95
CA GLU A 186 -5.31 20.94 1.32
C GLU A 186 -5.09 19.44 1.11
N ASN A 187 -3.88 19.05 0.67
CA ASN A 187 -3.51 17.63 0.50
C ASN A 187 -3.55 16.89 1.83
N ARG A 188 -3.01 17.47 2.92
CA ARG A 188 -3.07 16.88 4.26
C ARG A 188 -4.49 16.72 4.77
N ARG A 189 -5.35 17.72 4.60
CA ARG A 189 -6.77 17.62 4.99
C ARG A 189 -7.48 16.49 4.25
N LYS A 190 -7.29 16.40 2.93
CA LYS A 190 -7.86 15.31 2.12
C LYS A 190 -7.34 13.94 2.56
N GLN A 191 -6.04 13.83 2.82
CA GLN A 191 -5.43 12.60 3.33
C GLN A 191 -6.04 12.19 4.69
N LEU A 192 -6.15 13.14 5.63
CA LEU A 192 -6.74 12.89 6.95
C LEU A 192 -8.19 12.40 6.84
N ALA A 193 -8.99 13.07 5.99
CA ALA A 193 -10.36 12.67 5.72
C ALA A 193 -10.45 11.25 5.10
N GLN A 194 -9.54 10.90 4.19
CA GLN A 194 -9.43 9.55 3.64
C GLN A 194 -9.12 8.51 4.73
N CYS A 195 -8.22 8.82 5.65
CA CYS A 195 -7.90 7.96 6.79
C CYS A 195 -9.09 7.80 7.75
N ILE A 196 -9.87 8.86 7.99
CA ILE A 196 -11.10 8.81 8.81
C ILE A 196 -12.17 7.94 8.12
N TRP A 197 -12.36 8.10 6.81
CA TRP A 197 -13.27 7.27 6.05
C TRP A 197 -12.88 5.78 6.10
N LEU A 198 -11.59 5.49 5.84
CA LEU A 198 -11.03 4.15 5.98
C LEU A 198 -11.23 3.60 7.39
N ARG A 199 -11.00 4.42 8.42
CA ARG A 199 -11.19 4.01 9.81
C ARG A 199 -12.64 3.65 10.12
N GLY A 200 -13.61 4.37 9.56
CA GLY A 200 -15.03 4.01 9.63
C GLY A 200 -15.30 2.60 9.09
N ARG A 201 -14.72 2.27 7.92
CA ARG A 201 -14.81 0.93 7.33
C ARG A 201 -14.17 -0.14 8.20
N VAL A 202 -12.96 0.12 8.72
CA VAL A 202 -12.25 -0.77 9.63
C VAL A 202 -13.10 -1.06 10.87
N ALA A 203 -13.65 -0.02 11.50
CA ALA A 203 -14.47 -0.16 12.69
C ALA A 203 -15.71 -1.04 12.43
N ALA A 204 -16.36 -0.89 11.27
CA ALA A 204 -17.50 -1.71 10.89
C ALA A 204 -17.16 -3.21 10.79
N HIS A 205 -16.05 -3.56 10.14
CA HIS A 205 -15.58 -4.95 10.07
C HIS A 205 -15.23 -5.52 11.45
N LEU A 206 -14.49 -4.76 12.27
CA LEU A 206 -14.11 -5.20 13.61
C LEU A 206 -15.34 -5.37 14.53
N MET A 207 -16.36 -4.51 14.40
CA MET A 207 -17.63 -4.66 15.11
C MET A 207 -18.45 -5.87 14.62
N ALA A 208 -18.34 -6.23 13.34
CA ALA A 208 -18.96 -7.44 12.78
C ALA A 208 -18.23 -8.74 13.21
N GLY A 209 -17.03 -8.62 13.79
CA GLY A 209 -16.20 -9.76 14.18
C GLY A 209 -15.39 -10.36 13.03
N ASP A 210 -15.21 -9.61 11.94
CA ASP A 210 -14.44 -10.06 10.79
C ASP A 210 -12.93 -10.09 11.09
N SER A 211 -12.26 -11.17 10.66
CA SER A 211 -10.79 -11.21 10.59
C SER A 211 -10.32 -10.30 9.46
N LEU A 212 -9.63 -9.20 9.78
CA LEU A 212 -9.34 -8.10 8.85
C LEU A 212 -7.83 -7.85 8.70
N VAL A 213 -7.40 -7.72 7.44
CA VAL A 213 -6.07 -7.21 7.06
C VAL A 213 -6.25 -5.88 6.32
N VAL A 214 -5.57 -4.83 6.76
CA VAL A 214 -5.47 -3.55 6.04
C VAL A 214 -4.02 -3.32 5.68
N LEU A 215 -3.72 -3.21 4.39
CA LEU A 215 -2.34 -3.14 3.91
C LEU A 215 -2.20 -2.26 2.69
N GLY A 216 -1.00 -1.74 2.45
CA GLY A 216 -0.75 -0.83 1.33
C GLY A 216 0.19 0.30 1.71
N ASP A 217 0.28 1.25 0.78
CA ASP A 217 1.05 2.48 0.95
C ASP A 217 0.14 3.57 1.53
N PHE A 218 0.44 4.00 2.74
CA PHE A 218 -0.31 5.06 3.42
C PHE A 218 0.21 6.47 3.10
N ASN A 219 1.35 6.58 2.42
CA ASN A 219 2.05 7.85 2.18
C ASN A 219 2.18 8.71 3.46
N ASP A 220 2.24 8.02 4.60
CA ASP A 220 2.27 8.58 5.95
C ASP A 220 2.99 7.59 6.86
N GLY A 221 3.72 8.10 7.85
CA GLY A 221 4.53 7.30 8.77
C GLY A 221 4.25 7.65 10.24
N PRO A 222 4.85 6.92 11.20
CA PRO A 222 4.61 7.16 12.62
C PRO A 222 5.16 8.52 13.07
N GLY A 223 4.42 9.22 13.93
CA GLY A 223 4.76 10.53 14.45
C GLY A 223 3.96 11.67 13.81
N LEU A 224 4.02 12.86 14.41
CA LEU A 224 3.30 14.04 13.95
C LEU A 224 4.25 14.98 13.20
N ASP A 225 3.93 15.30 11.95
CA ASP A 225 4.46 16.50 11.33
C ASP A 225 3.92 17.77 12.03
N GLU A 226 4.57 18.93 11.85
CA GLU A 226 4.18 20.19 12.51
C GLU A 226 2.71 20.58 12.26
N TYR A 227 2.09 20.08 11.19
CA TYR A 227 0.68 20.29 10.88
C TYR A 227 -0.23 19.24 11.51
N GLU A 228 0.19 17.98 11.63
CA GLU A 228 -0.54 16.92 12.34
C GLU A 228 -0.68 17.23 13.82
N LYS A 229 0.25 18.00 14.40
CA LYS A 229 0.07 18.59 15.74
C LYS A 229 -1.21 19.45 15.85
N LEU A 230 -1.68 20.05 14.76
CA LEU A 230 -2.94 20.82 14.75
C LEU A 230 -4.17 19.92 14.80
N PHE A 231 -4.07 18.70 14.27
CA PHE A 231 -5.14 17.69 14.26
C PHE A 231 -4.99 16.66 15.40
N GLY A 232 -3.87 16.72 16.12
CA GLY A 232 -3.53 15.89 17.27
C GLY A 232 -3.04 14.47 16.94
N ARG A 233 -3.18 14.01 15.69
CA ARG A 233 -2.89 12.63 15.26
C ARG A 233 -2.47 12.52 13.79
N SER A 234 -1.67 11.50 13.50
CA SER A 234 -1.30 11.06 12.15
C SER A 234 -2.43 10.23 11.50
N GLY A 235 -2.38 10.10 10.17
CA GLY A 235 -3.31 9.25 9.43
C GLY A 235 -3.21 7.78 9.85
N ILE A 236 -2.01 7.32 10.18
CA ILE A 236 -1.75 5.96 10.68
C ILE A 236 -2.44 5.71 12.02
N GLU A 237 -2.26 6.59 13.01
CA GLU A 237 -2.89 6.48 14.34
C GLU A 237 -4.42 6.45 14.24
N ILE A 238 -4.98 7.23 13.31
CA ILE A 238 -6.41 7.22 13.02
C ILE A 238 -6.87 5.86 12.53
N VAL A 239 -6.19 5.26 11.54
CA VAL A 239 -6.60 3.97 10.96
C VAL A 239 -6.44 2.83 11.97
N LEU A 240 -5.34 2.81 12.73
CA LEU A 240 -5.13 1.88 13.84
C LEU A 240 -6.25 1.96 14.88
N GLY A 241 -6.79 3.17 15.09
CA GLY A 241 -7.85 3.43 16.05
C GLY A 241 -7.32 3.48 17.47
N GLU A 242 -6.21 4.19 17.73
CA GLU A 242 -5.56 4.23 19.06
C GLU A 242 -6.50 4.62 20.22
N GLU A 243 -7.53 5.43 19.95
CA GLU A 243 -8.54 5.80 20.96
C GLU A 243 -9.70 4.81 21.08
N ALA A 244 -9.84 3.87 20.15
CA ALA A 244 -10.90 2.87 20.19
C ALA A 244 -10.68 1.87 21.35
N LEU A 245 -11.70 1.08 21.67
CA LEU A 245 -11.54 -0.06 22.58
C LEU A 245 -10.51 -1.05 21.99
N PRO A 246 -9.71 -1.77 22.80
CA PRO A 246 -8.68 -2.70 22.31
C PRO A 246 -9.19 -3.72 21.27
N ALA A 247 -10.42 -4.21 21.42
CA ALA A 247 -11.05 -5.13 20.46
C ALA A 247 -11.34 -4.52 19.07
N LEU A 248 -11.30 -3.19 18.96
CA LEU A 248 -11.52 -2.44 17.72
C LEU A 248 -10.21 -1.80 17.22
N ARG A 249 -9.04 -2.15 17.76
CA ARG A 249 -7.75 -1.63 17.29
C ARG A 249 -7.14 -2.58 16.30
N LEU A 250 -6.58 -2.04 15.21
CA LEU A 250 -5.64 -2.79 14.40
C LEU A 250 -4.26 -2.74 15.06
N ALA A 251 -3.38 -3.66 14.67
CA ALA A 251 -1.98 -3.63 15.10
C ALA A 251 -1.02 -3.85 13.92
N ASP A 252 0.05 -3.07 13.93
CA ASP A 252 1.28 -3.28 13.17
C ASP A 252 2.44 -2.83 14.07
N PRO A 253 3.48 -3.66 14.30
CA PRO A 253 4.57 -3.31 15.20
C PRO A 253 5.39 -2.10 14.75
N HIS A 254 5.37 -1.77 13.45
CA HIS A 254 6.12 -0.64 12.90
C HIS A 254 5.36 0.68 12.93
N ALA A 255 4.06 0.64 13.26
CA ALA A 255 3.22 1.81 13.33
C ALA A 255 3.26 2.50 14.70
N ALA A 256 3.86 1.86 15.71
CA ALA A 256 4.12 2.49 16.99
C ALA A 256 5.11 3.66 16.79
N PRO A 257 4.85 4.85 17.35
CA PRO A 257 5.87 5.89 17.45
C PRO A 257 7.10 5.29 18.12
N ALA A 258 8.30 5.72 17.74
CA ALA A 258 9.52 5.34 18.45
C ALA A 258 9.41 5.82 19.92
N CYS A 259 8.82 5.00 20.78
CA CYS A 259 8.65 5.28 22.19
C CYS A 259 10.02 5.19 22.84
N GLY A 260 10.70 6.33 22.90
CA GLY A 260 11.92 6.52 23.67
C GLY A 260 13.17 6.51 22.80
N HIS A 261 13.89 7.63 22.88
CA HIS A 261 15.20 7.91 22.29
C HIS A 261 15.25 8.31 20.79
N PRO A 262 15.59 9.59 20.50
CA PRO A 262 15.88 10.12 19.15
C PRO A 262 17.03 9.42 18.39
N THR A 263 17.64 8.39 18.96
CA THR A 263 18.85 7.72 18.47
C THR A 263 18.59 6.28 18.00
N LEU A 264 17.37 5.77 18.13
CA LEU A 264 17.02 4.45 17.59
C LEU A 264 16.75 4.56 16.09
N ALA A 265 17.36 3.67 15.32
CA ALA A 265 17.04 3.50 13.91
C ALA A 265 15.56 3.11 13.79
N THR A 266 14.78 3.92 13.09
CA THR A 266 13.39 3.64 12.78
C THR A 266 13.31 2.67 11.61
N PRO A 267 12.34 1.73 11.61
CA PRO A 267 12.07 0.91 10.43
C PRO A 267 11.80 1.78 9.20
N ALA A 268 12.16 1.30 8.01
CA ALA A 268 11.88 1.97 6.74
C ALA A 268 11.41 0.95 5.71
N SER A 269 10.33 1.28 5.01
CA SER A 269 9.79 0.54 3.88
C SER A 269 9.97 1.27 2.55
N ALA A 270 10.49 2.50 2.55
CA ALA A 270 10.79 3.25 1.35
C ALA A 270 12.08 4.07 1.48
N ARG A 271 12.71 4.36 0.36
CA ARG A 271 13.85 5.27 0.25
C ARG A 271 13.77 6.12 -1.02
N PHE A 272 14.00 7.42 -0.87
CA PHE A 272 13.95 8.37 -1.97
C PHE A 272 15.30 9.05 -2.12
N TYR A 273 15.83 9.12 -3.33
CA TYR A 273 17.05 9.89 -3.57
C TYR A 273 16.70 11.38 -3.67
N LEU A 274 17.35 12.19 -2.84
CA LEU A 274 17.19 13.64 -2.86
C LEU A 274 18.34 14.24 -3.67
N ASP A 275 18.05 14.68 -4.90
CA ASP A 275 19.06 15.15 -5.85
C ASP A 275 19.85 16.36 -5.34
N GLU A 276 19.19 17.29 -4.63
CA GLU A 276 19.81 18.52 -4.14
C GLU A 276 20.82 18.26 -3.02
N GLU A 277 20.52 17.27 -2.15
CA GLU A 277 21.34 16.89 -1.01
C GLU A 277 22.31 15.73 -1.31
N GLY A 278 22.14 15.03 -2.43
CA GLY A 278 22.97 13.90 -2.83
C GLY A 278 22.89 12.71 -1.86
N GLN A 279 21.75 12.52 -1.19
CA GLN A 279 21.56 11.50 -0.17
C GLN A 279 20.18 10.83 -0.27
N PHE A 280 20.05 9.65 0.34
CA PHE A 280 18.77 8.96 0.45
C PHE A 280 18.01 9.39 1.71
N PHE A 281 16.72 9.68 1.56
CA PHE A 281 15.76 9.83 2.64
C PHE A 281 14.98 8.53 2.82
N SER A 282 14.94 7.98 4.03
CA SER A 282 14.21 6.74 4.33
C SER A 282 12.93 7.03 5.08
N ALA A 283 11.86 6.30 4.77
CA ALA A 283 10.54 6.47 5.39
C ALA A 283 9.84 5.12 5.62
N MET A 284 8.98 5.07 6.63
CA MET A 284 8.04 3.97 6.84
C MET A 284 6.68 4.40 6.29
N LEU A 285 6.27 3.83 5.16
CA LEU A 285 5.04 4.22 4.44
C LEU A 285 4.09 3.03 4.19
N ASP A 286 4.66 1.85 3.96
CA ASP A 286 3.92 0.62 3.73
C ASP A 286 3.66 -0.15 5.02
N PHE A 287 2.41 -0.54 5.27
CA PHE A 287 2.02 -1.27 6.47
C PHE A 287 1.20 -2.53 6.16
N VAL A 288 1.17 -3.47 7.10
CA VAL A 288 0.26 -4.63 7.09
C VAL A 288 -0.41 -4.73 8.45
N MET A 289 -1.50 -3.98 8.62
CA MET A 289 -2.23 -3.89 9.87
C MET A 289 -3.21 -5.05 10.03
N LEU A 290 -3.23 -5.68 11.20
CA LEU A 290 -4.03 -6.86 11.49
C LEU A 290 -5.08 -6.60 12.58
N SER A 291 -6.23 -7.25 12.45
CA SER A 291 -7.25 -7.33 13.50
C SER A 291 -6.75 -8.10 14.73
N PRO A 292 -7.34 -7.87 15.94
CA PRO A 292 -6.86 -8.50 17.18
C PRO A 292 -6.85 -10.03 17.16
N ASP A 293 -7.81 -10.67 16.51
CA ASP A 293 -7.89 -12.13 16.39
C ASP A 293 -6.75 -12.71 15.53
N LEU A 294 -6.35 -11.99 14.47
CA LEU A 294 -5.20 -12.37 13.64
C LEU A 294 -3.90 -12.15 14.40
N CYS A 295 -3.78 -11.06 15.16
CA CYS A 295 -2.64 -10.82 16.06
C CYS A 295 -2.49 -11.91 17.13
N ALA A 296 -3.59 -12.45 17.64
CA ALA A 296 -3.57 -13.54 18.62
C ALA A 296 -2.95 -14.84 18.07
N ARG A 297 -2.80 -14.98 16.74
CA ARG A 297 -2.17 -16.13 16.08
C ARG A 297 -0.63 -16.07 16.04
N GLY A 298 -0.02 -15.08 16.70
CA GLY A 298 1.42 -14.87 16.71
C GLY A 298 2.02 -14.58 15.33
N PRO A 299 1.47 -13.62 14.56
CA PRO A 299 1.98 -13.28 13.24
C PRO A 299 3.41 -12.73 13.29
N LYS A 300 4.15 -12.92 12.19
CA LYS A 300 5.53 -12.44 12.05
C LYS A 300 5.60 -11.44 10.90
N TRP A 301 5.81 -10.18 11.24
CA TRP A 301 6.05 -9.15 10.25
C TRP A 301 7.50 -9.17 9.78
N ARG A 302 7.70 -8.75 8.54
CA ARG A 302 9.01 -8.58 7.93
C ARG A 302 8.96 -7.45 6.92
N ILE A 303 9.89 -6.51 7.05
CA ILE A 303 10.20 -5.55 6.00
C ILE A 303 11.38 -6.12 5.22
N TRP A 304 11.25 -6.25 3.91
CA TRP A 304 12.30 -6.81 3.05
C TRP A 304 13.34 -5.74 2.71
N HIS A 305 13.88 -5.09 3.74
CA HIS A 305 14.82 -3.99 3.60
C HIS A 305 16.21 -4.53 3.25
N PRO A 306 16.85 -4.05 2.16
CA PRO A 306 18.10 -4.61 1.63
C PRO A 306 19.29 -4.49 2.59
N PHE A 307 19.22 -3.59 3.56
CA PHE A 307 20.30 -3.32 4.52
C PHE A 307 19.98 -3.74 5.96
N ASP A 308 18.69 -3.80 6.32
CA ASP A 308 18.28 -4.07 7.71
C ASP A 308 17.76 -5.49 7.90
N ASP A 309 17.29 -6.16 6.85
CA ASP A 309 16.94 -7.58 6.90
C ASP A 309 18.20 -8.43 6.63
N PRO A 310 18.68 -9.25 7.59
CA PRO A 310 19.94 -9.97 7.43
C PRO A 310 19.97 -10.95 6.25
N ALA A 311 18.83 -11.53 5.89
CA ALA A 311 18.75 -12.47 4.77
C ALA A 311 18.76 -11.73 3.42
N CYS A 312 18.08 -10.58 3.32
CA CYS A 312 18.18 -9.71 2.15
C CYS A 312 19.60 -9.13 2.01
N TYR A 313 20.23 -8.74 3.12
CA TYR A 313 21.60 -8.22 3.09
C TYR A 313 22.61 -9.29 2.68
N ALA A 314 22.46 -10.54 3.14
CA ALA A 314 23.41 -11.62 2.82
C ALA A 314 23.33 -12.09 1.35
N ASP A 315 22.15 -12.04 0.74
CA ASP A 315 21.95 -12.36 -0.67
C ASP A 315 22.18 -11.12 -1.55
N ALA A 316 23.38 -11.01 -2.12
CA ALA A 316 23.77 -9.86 -2.93
C ALA A 316 22.84 -9.63 -4.13
N ASP A 317 22.38 -10.70 -4.78
CA ASP A 317 21.50 -10.54 -5.95
C ASP A 317 20.11 -10.05 -5.54
N LEU A 318 19.55 -10.59 -4.45
CA LEU A 318 18.26 -10.12 -3.93
C LEU A 318 18.38 -8.68 -3.46
N ARG A 319 19.48 -8.33 -2.78
CA ARG A 319 19.76 -6.96 -2.35
C ARG A 319 19.73 -6.01 -3.54
N GLU A 320 20.52 -6.25 -4.58
CA GLU A 320 20.53 -5.38 -5.77
C GLU A 320 19.18 -5.34 -6.48
N ALA A 321 18.45 -6.47 -6.52
CA ALA A 321 17.10 -6.49 -7.08
C ALA A 321 16.13 -5.61 -6.27
N LEU A 322 16.15 -5.66 -4.94
CA LEU A 322 15.33 -4.77 -4.10
C LEU A 322 15.65 -3.29 -4.37
N LEU A 323 16.94 -2.95 -4.54
CA LEU A 323 17.38 -1.59 -4.82
C LEU A 323 16.96 -1.09 -6.22
N THR A 324 16.92 -2.01 -7.19
CA THR A 324 16.62 -1.74 -8.61
C THR A 324 15.13 -1.71 -8.90
N ALA A 325 14.35 -2.54 -8.22
CA ALA A 325 12.94 -2.81 -8.55
C ALA A 325 11.98 -1.67 -8.22
N SER A 326 12.15 -1.01 -7.06
CA SER A 326 11.25 0.02 -6.54
C SER A 326 11.98 0.93 -5.54
N ASP A 327 11.47 2.13 -5.30
CA ASP A 327 11.86 2.99 -4.18
C ASP A 327 11.23 2.51 -2.85
N HIS A 328 10.21 1.65 -2.93
CA HIS A 328 9.65 0.91 -1.82
C HIS A 328 10.24 -0.51 -1.67
N PHE A 329 10.08 -1.08 -0.49
CA PHE A 329 10.46 -2.44 -0.14
C PHE A 329 9.21 -3.22 0.30
N PRO A 330 9.06 -4.50 -0.08
CA PRO A 330 7.91 -5.29 0.34
C PRO A 330 7.78 -5.35 1.87
N VAL A 331 6.55 -5.28 2.36
CA VAL A 331 6.21 -5.57 3.76
C VAL A 331 5.29 -6.77 3.77
N SER A 332 5.63 -7.78 4.56
CA SER A 332 4.88 -9.03 4.65
C SER A 332 4.57 -9.43 6.07
N VAL A 333 3.52 -10.21 6.24
CA VAL A 333 3.19 -10.88 7.49
C VAL A 333 2.92 -12.37 7.26
N ASP A 334 3.51 -13.21 8.11
CA ASP A 334 3.24 -14.64 8.17
C ASP A 334 2.23 -14.93 9.29
N ILE A 335 1.05 -15.45 8.94
CA ILE A 335 -0.04 -15.81 9.86
C ILE A 335 -0.26 -17.33 9.86
N SER A 336 -0.40 -17.94 11.04
CA SER A 336 -0.69 -19.36 11.20
C SER A 336 -2.21 -19.62 11.21
N PHE A 337 -2.70 -20.35 10.20
CA PHE A 337 -4.10 -20.76 10.06
C PHE A 337 -4.27 -22.25 10.32
#